data_AF-A0A955Q2H9-F1
#
_entry.id   AF-A0A955Q2H9-F1
#
_cell.length_a   1.000
_cell.length_b   1.000
_cell.length_c   1.000
_cell.angle_alpha   90.00
_cell.angle_beta   90.00
_cell.angle_gamma   90.00
#
_symmetry.space_group_name_H-M   'P 1'
#
loop_
_entity.id
_entity.type
_entity.pdbx_description
1 polymer ?
#
loop_
_entity_poly.entity_id
_entity_poly.type
_entity_poly.pdbx_seq_one_letter_code
_entity_poly.pdbx_strand_id
1 'polypeptide(L)'
;MSLDYVKFTPGFGKFMPKEYRDMVEHGPFGKKTSVSQVGTFKEILEEHPMCAGCAMTLFIRLAIIAFPNPEDTITVGTAGCGRLAISQ
;
A
#
# COMPACT_ATOMS: atom_id res chain seq x y z
N MET A 1 11.42 -5.10 -15.17
CA MET A 1 11.12 -6.32 -14.39
C MET A 1 10.93 -5.89 -12.95
N SER A 2 9.67 -5.81 -12.50
CA SER A 2 9.26 -5.47 -11.11
C SER A 2 7.72 -5.50 -11.01
N LEU A 3 6.97 -5.19 -12.08
CA LEU A 3 5.49 -5.13 -12.00
C LEU A 3 4.75 -6.38 -12.51
N ASP A 4 5.46 -7.43 -12.94
CA ASP A 4 4.82 -8.60 -13.57
C ASP A 4 4.05 -9.50 -12.59
N TYR A 5 4.28 -9.39 -11.29
CA TYR A 5 3.56 -10.13 -10.26
C TYR A 5 2.32 -9.42 -9.72
N VAL A 6 2.14 -8.13 -10.02
CA VAL A 6 0.93 -7.34 -9.65
C VAL A 6 -0.07 -7.37 -10.81
N LYS A 7 -0.36 -8.56 -11.34
CA LYS A 7 -1.28 -8.77 -12.47
C LYS A 7 -2.28 -9.87 -12.12
N PHE A 8 -3.52 -9.67 -12.53
CA PHE A 8 -4.52 -10.74 -12.40
C PHE A 8 -4.17 -11.91 -13.31
N THR A 9 -4.37 -13.13 -12.80
CA THR A 9 -4.47 -14.29 -13.69
C THR A 9 -5.65 -14.06 -14.64
N PRO A 10 -5.48 -14.28 -15.96
CA PRO A 10 -6.54 -14.07 -16.94
C PRO A 10 -7.82 -14.79 -16.54
N GLY A 11 -8.96 -14.07 -16.56
CA GLY A 11 -10.27 -14.62 -16.19
C GLY A 11 -10.64 -14.56 -14.70
N PHE A 12 -9.68 -14.34 -13.80
CA PHE A 12 -9.94 -14.25 -12.35
C PHE A 12 -10.19 -12.83 -11.84
N GLY A 13 -9.94 -11.79 -12.64
CA GLY A 13 -10.08 -10.40 -12.21
C GLY A 13 -11.46 -10.05 -11.65
N LYS A 14 -12.54 -10.65 -12.17
CA LYS A 14 -13.91 -10.41 -11.66
C LYS A 14 -14.20 -11.03 -10.28
N PHE A 15 -13.41 -12.02 -9.86
CA PHE A 15 -13.58 -12.74 -8.60
C PHE A 15 -12.64 -12.24 -7.50
N MET A 16 -11.68 -11.37 -7.84
CA MET A 16 -10.80 -10.77 -6.87
C MET A 16 -11.54 -9.73 -6.02
N PRO A 17 -11.15 -9.57 -4.74
CA PRO A 17 -11.67 -8.50 -3.89
C PRO A 17 -11.56 -7.14 -4.56
N LYS A 18 -12.56 -6.28 -4.36
CA LYS A 18 -12.59 -4.95 -4.97
C LYS A 18 -11.36 -4.14 -4.58
N GLU A 19 -10.92 -4.27 -3.35
CA GLU A 19 -9.77 -3.56 -2.78
C GLU A 19 -8.49 -3.92 -3.53
N TYR A 20 -8.32 -5.20 -3.87
CA TYR A 20 -7.16 -5.69 -4.63
C TYR A 20 -7.24 -5.26 -6.10
N ARG A 21 -8.44 -5.23 -6.69
CA ARG A 21 -8.69 -4.66 -8.04
C ARG A 21 -8.31 -3.20 -8.11
N ASP A 22 -8.79 -2.41 -7.16
CA ASP A 22 -8.50 -1.00 -7.06
C ASP A 22 -7.01 -0.75 -6.82
N MET A 23 -6.33 -1.62 -6.06
CA MET A 23 -4.88 -1.53 -5.83
C MET A 23 -4.06 -1.80 -7.09
N VAL A 24 -4.43 -2.78 -7.91
CA VAL A 24 -3.74 -3.07 -9.18
C VAL A 24 -3.97 -1.97 -10.22
N GLU A 25 -5.19 -1.42 -10.31
CA GLU A 25 -5.55 -0.42 -11.32
C GLU A 25 -5.12 1.01 -10.92
N HIS A 26 -5.36 1.38 -9.65
CA HIS A 26 -5.22 2.74 -9.13
C HIS A 26 -4.10 2.89 -8.08
N GLY A 27 -3.33 1.83 -7.80
CA GLY A 27 -2.22 1.88 -6.86
C GLY A 27 -1.01 2.69 -7.36
N PRO A 28 -0.01 2.89 -6.47
CA PRO A 28 1.21 3.65 -6.77
C PRO A 28 2.25 2.84 -7.56
N PHE A 29 2.00 1.55 -7.80
CA PHE A 29 2.95 0.64 -8.45
C PHE A 29 3.36 1.13 -9.84
N GLY A 30 4.68 1.21 -10.09
CA GLY A 30 5.22 1.64 -11.38
C GLY A 30 5.05 3.12 -11.71
N LYS A 31 4.48 3.93 -10.80
CA LYS A 31 4.27 5.36 -10.97
C LYS A 31 5.19 6.13 -10.02
N LYS A 32 5.77 7.24 -10.50
CA LYS A 32 6.44 8.20 -9.61
C LYS A 32 5.38 9.02 -8.89
N THR A 33 5.00 8.59 -7.69
CA THR A 33 4.05 9.31 -6.84
C THR A 33 4.80 10.25 -5.90
N SER A 34 4.23 11.41 -5.59
CA SER A 34 4.78 12.35 -4.61
C SER A 34 3.89 12.46 -3.37
N VAL A 35 4.45 12.94 -2.26
CA VAL A 35 3.70 13.18 -1.01
C VAL A 35 2.53 14.15 -1.21
N SER A 36 2.60 15.05 -2.19
CA SER A 36 1.49 15.94 -2.55
C SER A 36 0.30 15.24 -3.21
N GLN A 37 0.45 13.99 -3.64
CA GLN A 37 -0.59 13.18 -4.30
C GLN A 37 -1.21 12.16 -3.33
N VAL A 38 -0.92 12.24 -2.02
CA VAL A 38 -1.55 11.40 -1.00
C VAL A 38 -3.07 11.55 -1.08
N GLY A 39 -3.79 10.42 -1.10
CA GLY A 39 -5.25 10.39 -1.23
C GLY A 39 -5.80 10.46 -2.67
N THR A 40 -4.96 10.64 -3.70
CA THR A 40 -5.42 10.60 -5.11
C THR A 40 -5.28 9.23 -5.77
N PHE A 41 -4.58 8.30 -5.12
CA PHE A 41 -4.33 6.94 -5.58
C PHE A 41 -4.68 5.94 -4.47
N LYS A 42 -4.90 4.68 -4.82
CA LYS A 42 -5.17 3.62 -3.83
C LYS A 42 -3.91 3.36 -3.01
N GLU A 43 -3.93 3.70 -1.73
CA GLU A 43 -2.76 3.54 -0.86
C GLU A 43 -2.60 2.10 -0.39
N ILE A 44 -1.36 1.71 -0.11
CA ILE A 44 -1.02 0.37 0.39
C ILE A 44 -1.55 0.18 1.81
N LEU A 45 -1.55 1.26 2.61
CA LEU A 45 -2.07 1.28 3.97
C LEU A 45 -3.25 2.27 4.05
N GLU A 46 -4.46 1.76 3.84
CA GLU A 46 -5.70 2.54 3.88
C GLU A 46 -6.52 2.26 5.14
N GLU A 47 -6.73 0.98 5.46
CA GLU A 47 -7.41 0.56 6.68
C GLU A 47 -6.41 0.04 7.71
N HIS A 48 -6.53 0.52 8.94
CA HIS A 48 -5.71 0.10 10.07
C HIS A 48 -6.47 0.33 11.39
N PRO A 49 -6.27 -0.50 12.43
CA PRO A 49 -6.97 -0.39 13.71
C PRO A 49 -6.33 0.66 14.65
N MET A 50 -5.57 1.61 14.11
CA MET A 50 -4.86 2.63 14.88
C MET A 50 -5.78 3.81 15.23
N CYS A 51 -5.48 4.48 16.34
CA CYS A 51 -6.24 5.64 16.80
C CYS A 51 -6.24 6.78 15.77
N ALA A 52 -7.34 7.55 15.73
CA ALA A 52 -7.44 8.77 14.93
C ALA A 52 -6.31 9.75 15.30
N GLY A 53 -5.57 10.23 14.30
CA GLY A 53 -4.44 11.12 14.49
C GLY A 53 -3.17 10.46 15.03
N CYS A 54 -3.05 9.13 15.00
CA CYS A 54 -1.82 8.47 15.44
C CYS A 54 -0.62 8.87 14.56
N ALA A 55 0.38 9.50 15.18
CA ALA A 55 1.61 9.92 14.50
C ALA A 55 2.38 8.75 13.88
N MET A 56 2.35 7.57 14.52
CA MET A 56 3.00 6.36 14.00
C MET A 56 2.40 5.92 12.67
N THR A 57 1.07 5.94 12.58
CA THR A 57 0.39 5.57 11.34
C THR A 57 0.66 6.56 10.21
N LEU A 58 0.62 7.85 10.53
CA LEU A 58 0.98 8.89 9.56
C LEU A 58 2.40 8.71 9.04
N PHE A 59 3.35 8.41 9.94
CA PHE A 59 4.74 8.13 9.56
C PHE A 59 4.85 6.92 8.63
N ILE A 60 4.23 5.79 8.98
CA ILE A 60 4.27 4.56 8.18
C ILE A 60 3.65 4.81 6.79
N ARG A 61 2.51 5.49 6.73
CA ARG A 61 1.82 5.82 5.48
C ARG A 61 2.69 6.68 4.56
N LEU A 62 3.30 7.74 5.09
CA LEU A 62 4.21 8.60 4.33
C LEU A 62 5.48 7.87 3.88
N ALA A 63 6.05 7.02 4.75
CA ALA A 63 7.24 6.23 4.43
C ALA A 63 6.97 5.26 3.27
N ILE A 64 5.84 4.56 3.29
CA ILE A 64 5.47 3.60 2.23
C ILE A 64 5.27 4.31 0.88
N ILE A 65 4.68 5.50 0.89
CA ILE A 65 4.46 6.31 -0.33
C ILE A 65 5.77 6.83 -0.91
N ALA A 66 6.76 7.10 -0.04
CA ALA A 66 8.07 7.57 -0.45
C ALA A 66 8.98 6.44 -0.99
N PHE A 67 8.55 5.18 -0.95
CA PHE A 67 9.36 4.09 -1.48
C PHE A 67 9.53 4.22 -2.99
N PRO A 68 10.77 4.05 -3.51
CA PRO A 68 11.01 4.12 -4.94
C PRO A 68 10.32 2.99 -5.71
N ASN A 69 10.28 1.78 -5.13
CA ASN A 69 9.59 0.60 -5.63
C ASN A 69 8.85 -0.09 -4.47
N PRO A 70 7.64 0.37 -4.10
CA PRO A 70 6.89 -0.21 -2.99
C PRO A 70 6.59 -1.71 -3.17
N GLU A 71 6.45 -2.17 -4.42
CA GLU A 71 6.22 -3.57 -4.79
C GLU A 71 7.40 -4.51 -4.51
N ASP A 72 8.63 -3.99 -4.41
CA ASP A 72 9.87 -4.74 -4.18
C ASP A 72 10.45 -4.44 -2.79
N THR A 73 9.63 -3.93 -1.86
CA THR A 73 10.07 -3.53 -0.53
C THR A 73 9.51 -4.43 0.55
N ILE A 74 10.40 -4.99 1.39
CA ILE A 74 10.01 -5.74 2.59
C ILE A 74 10.11 -4.80 3.80
N THR A 75 8.97 -4.54 4.45
CA THR A 75 8.91 -3.74 5.68
C THR A 75 9.01 -4.65 6.91
N VAL A 76 10.02 -4.43 7.74
CA VAL A 76 10.21 -5.18 8.99
C VAL A 76 9.93 -4.26 10.17
N GLY A 77 8.85 -4.56 10.91
CA GLY A 77 8.46 -3.83 12.10
C GLY A 77 8.89 -4.54 13.38
N THR A 78 9.30 -3.77 14.39
CA THR A 78 9.46 -4.27 15.76
C THR A 78 8.09 -4.55 16.39
N ALA A 79 8.01 -5.49 17.34
CA ALA A 79 6.79 -5.71 18.11
C ALA A 79 6.35 -4.41 18.81
N GLY A 80 5.15 -3.92 18.49
CA GLY A 80 4.61 -2.65 18.99
C GLY A 80 3.45 -2.14 18.13
N CYS A 81 3.04 -0.88 18.32
CA CYS A 81 1.89 -0.30 17.61
C CYS A 81 2.07 -0.30 16.09
N GLY A 82 3.30 -0.20 15.59
CA GLY A 82 3.59 -0.27 14.15
C GLY A 82 3.21 -1.61 13.52
N ARG A 83 3.22 -2.71 14.29
CA ARG A 83 2.77 -4.01 13.81
C ARG A 83 1.30 -3.97 13.38
N LEU A 84 0.46 -3.25 14.12
CA LEU A 84 -0.98 -3.18 13.83
C LEU A 84 -1.30 -2.55 12.47
N ALA A 85 -0.38 -1.73 11.95
CA ALA A 85 -0.49 -1.12 10.63
C ALA A 85 0.22 -1.93 9.53
N ILE A 86 1.33 -2.61 9.83
CA ILE A 86 2.18 -3.25 8.81
C ILE A 86 1.81 -4.72 8.58
N SER A 87 1.18 -5.40 9.55
CA SER A 87 0.87 -6.84 9.48
C SER A 87 -0.62 -7.13 9.21
N GLN A 88 -1.31 -6.23 8.51
CA GLN A 88 -2.70 -6.42 8.08
C GLN A 88 -2.73 -7.22 6.77
#